data_AF-A0A3M0J6E5-F1
#
_entry.id   AF-A0A3M0J6E5-F1
#
_cell.length_a   1.000
_cell.length_b   1.000
_cell.length_c   1.000
_cell.angle_alpha   90.00
_cell.angle_beta   90.00
_cell.angle_gamma   90.00
#
_symmetry.space_group_name_H-M   'P 1'
#
loop_
_entity.id
_entity.type
_entity.pdbx_description
1 polymer ?
#
loop_
_entity_poly.entity_id
_entity_poly.type
_entity_poly.pdbx_seq_one_letter_code
_entity_poly.pdbx_strand_id
1 'polypeptide(L)'
;MASYRLGVRIGNWLEEEYAQQDLLRDFIRKREQGQLLVQRLARLQENIFKRVELSVSSDGFVHFGDTVLLMNPDSKSSDLQGTSEERDPEMCGDVTLAVDMEEVSLYSDEPLQISRGLSAVKSVDPMGRNAFCIVSVDGSAMGEPLRYGQNFVLGTKGGISDKLSETKIIITHCYTNRNLAVPRTFCVWSHFGREFEVICHNYLDSHRVEEDKNYWEIITRNPGPEDGTMLERHKAFPEGYKNE
;
A
#
# COMPACT_ATOMS: atom_id res chain seq x y z
N MET A 1 -13.27 -19.34 45.66
CA MET A 1 -14.71 -19.01 45.66
C MET A 1 -15.35 -19.64 44.44
N ALA A 2 -16.58 -20.15 44.56
CA ALA A 2 -17.33 -20.63 43.40
C ALA A 2 -17.94 -19.42 42.67
N SER A 3 -17.80 -19.37 41.34
CA SER A 3 -18.53 -18.43 40.49
C SER A 3 -19.88 -19.07 40.12
N TYR A 4 -20.96 -18.30 40.25
CA TYR A 4 -22.31 -18.73 39.93
C TYR A 4 -22.79 -18.02 38.66
N ARG A 5 -23.76 -18.62 37.94
CA ARG A 5 -24.37 -17.99 36.76
C ARG A 5 -25.38 -16.93 37.22
N LEU A 6 -25.52 -15.82 36.48
CA LEU A 6 -26.41 -14.69 36.82
C LEU A 6 -27.88 -15.06 37.09
N GLY A 7 -28.37 -16.21 36.61
CA GLY A 7 -29.69 -16.73 36.98
C GLY A 7 -29.82 -17.21 38.44
N VAL A 8 -28.72 -17.25 39.21
CA VAL A 8 -28.66 -17.68 40.61
C VAL A 8 -28.44 -16.46 41.50
N ARG A 9 -29.44 -16.11 42.31
CA ARG A 9 -29.41 -14.94 43.20
C ARG A 9 -28.56 -15.18 44.43
N ILE A 10 -27.24 -15.11 44.28
CA ILE A 10 -26.26 -15.30 45.36
C ILE A 10 -25.10 -14.31 45.21
N GLY A 11 -24.56 -13.80 46.34
CA GLY A 11 -23.53 -12.76 46.31
C GLY A 11 -24.05 -11.45 45.71
N ASN A 12 -23.23 -10.77 44.88
CA ASN A 12 -23.51 -9.46 44.30
C ASN A 12 -24.38 -9.55 43.01
N TRP A 13 -25.22 -10.58 42.88
CA TRP A 13 -26.02 -10.87 41.68
C TRP A 13 -26.81 -9.67 41.13
N LEU A 14 -27.29 -8.78 42.00
CA LEU A 14 -28.05 -7.58 41.61
C LEU A 14 -27.14 -6.51 40.96
N GLU A 15 -25.93 -6.32 41.49
CA GLU A 15 -24.93 -5.42 40.90
C GLU A 15 -24.44 -5.96 39.55
N GLU A 16 -24.22 -7.28 39.46
CA GLU A 16 -23.89 -7.97 38.22
C GLU A 16 -25.00 -7.83 37.16
N GLU A 17 -26.28 -7.98 37.55
CA GLU A 17 -27.43 -7.79 36.67
C GLU A 17 -27.53 -6.34 36.15
N TYR A 18 -27.36 -5.33 37.02
CA TYR A 18 -27.34 -3.93 36.59
C TYR A 18 -26.15 -3.61 35.68
N ALA A 19 -24.94 -4.08 36.01
CA ALA A 19 -23.76 -3.90 35.17
C ALA A 19 -23.94 -4.52 33.77
N GLN A 20 -24.61 -5.68 33.67
CA GLN A 20 -24.96 -6.27 32.37
C GLN A 20 -26.01 -5.45 31.61
N GLN A 21 -27.03 -4.91 32.29
CA GLN A 21 -28.03 -4.05 31.65
C GLN A 21 -27.40 -2.77 31.07
N ASP A 22 -26.50 -2.12 31.80
CA ASP A 22 -25.83 -0.91 31.32
C ASP A 22 -24.82 -1.19 30.21
N LEU A 23 -24.07 -2.30 30.28
CA LEU A 23 -23.22 -2.76 29.16
C LEU A 23 -24.05 -3.04 27.90
N LEU A 24 -25.24 -3.65 28.04
CA LEU A 24 -26.15 -3.88 26.91
C LEU A 24 -26.73 -2.57 26.34
N ARG A 25 -27.10 -1.61 27.20
CA ARG A 25 -27.55 -0.27 26.77
C ARG A 25 -26.47 0.47 25.99
N ASP A 26 -25.24 0.45 26.49
CA ASP A 26 -24.08 1.05 25.83
C ASP A 26 -23.77 0.39 24.48
N PHE A 27 -23.86 -0.95 24.42
CA PHE A 27 -23.72 -1.69 23.16
C PHE A 27 -24.81 -1.30 22.14
N ILE A 28 -26.08 -1.25 22.56
CA ILE A 28 -27.22 -0.86 21.71
C ILE A 28 -27.03 0.58 21.18
N ARG A 29 -26.68 1.53 22.06
CA ARG A 29 -26.39 2.93 21.68
C ARG A 29 -25.28 3.01 20.64
N LYS A 30 -24.13 2.36 20.89
CA LYS A 30 -22.99 2.35 19.95
C LYS A 30 -23.34 1.67 18.63
N ARG A 31 -24.13 0.59 18.64
CA ARG A 31 -24.62 -0.12 17.44
C ARG A 31 -25.48 0.79 16.55
N GLU A 32 -26.41 1.51 17.16
CA GLU A 32 -27.33 2.43 16.45
C GLU A 32 -26.60 3.65 15.88
N GLN A 33 -25.57 4.13 16.58
CA GLN A 33 -24.70 5.22 16.12
C GLN A 33 -23.62 4.75 15.12
N GLY A 34 -23.47 3.44 14.87
CA GLY A 34 -22.44 2.90 13.98
C GLY A 34 -21.02 2.99 14.54
N GLN A 35 -20.88 3.08 15.86
CA GLN A 35 -19.61 3.27 16.59
C GLN A 35 -18.97 1.96 17.08
N LEU A 36 -19.60 0.80 16.86
CA LEU A 36 -18.93 -0.47 17.20
C LEU A 36 -17.66 -0.64 16.36
N LEU A 37 -16.59 -1.16 16.97
CA LEU A 37 -15.32 -1.42 16.28
C LEU A 37 -15.52 -2.24 14.99
N VAL A 38 -16.40 -3.26 15.03
CA VAL A 38 -16.74 -4.07 13.84
C VAL A 38 -17.42 -3.24 12.73
N GLN A 39 -18.26 -2.26 13.07
CA GLN A 39 -18.92 -1.38 12.09
C GLN A 39 -17.94 -0.36 11.50
N ARG A 40 -17.04 0.19 12.33
CA ARG A 40 -15.98 1.10 11.89
C ARG A 40 -14.96 0.39 11.00
N LEU A 41 -14.47 -0.79 11.43
CA LEU A 41 -13.55 -1.61 10.67
C LEU A 41 -14.17 -2.03 9.32
N ALA A 42 -15.43 -2.47 9.28
CA ALA A 42 -16.09 -2.84 8.03
C ALA A 42 -16.18 -1.65 7.04
N ARG A 43 -16.61 -0.46 7.49
CA ARG A 43 -16.63 0.76 6.67
C ARG A 43 -15.23 1.16 6.18
N LEU A 44 -14.21 0.94 7.00
CA LEU A 44 -12.84 1.27 6.70
C LEU A 44 -12.27 0.31 5.64
N GLN A 45 -12.49 -1.01 5.82
CA GLN A 45 -12.15 -2.04 4.85
C GLN A 45 -12.84 -1.80 3.51
N GLU A 46 -14.13 -1.46 3.49
CA GLU A 46 -14.89 -1.16 2.27
C GLU A 46 -14.29 0.00 1.46
N ASN A 47 -13.73 1.03 2.11
CA ASN A 47 -13.08 2.15 1.42
C ASN A 47 -11.68 1.83 0.92
N ILE A 48 -10.93 1.00 1.65
CA ILE A 48 -9.49 0.79 1.46
C ILE A 48 -9.20 -0.36 0.51
N PHE A 49 -9.89 -1.48 0.70
CA PHE A 49 -9.85 -2.63 -0.21
C PHE A 49 -10.76 -2.41 -1.43
N LYS A 50 -11.39 -1.23 -1.57
CA LYS A 50 -12.04 -0.86 -2.81
C LYS A 50 -11.02 -0.91 -3.94
N ARG A 51 -11.27 -1.79 -4.91
CA ARG A 51 -10.45 -1.90 -6.10
C ARG A 51 -10.41 -0.55 -6.80
N VAL A 52 -9.22 -0.07 -7.10
CA VAL A 52 -9.00 1.17 -7.84
C VAL A 52 -8.67 0.84 -9.27
N GLU A 53 -9.29 1.58 -10.18
CA GLU A 53 -8.94 1.55 -11.59
C GLU A 53 -7.67 2.36 -11.81
N LEU A 54 -6.56 1.67 -12.07
CA LEU A 54 -5.36 2.33 -12.57
C LEU A 54 -5.59 2.81 -14.01
N SER A 55 -4.85 3.85 -14.34
CA SER A 55 -4.67 4.49 -15.64
C SER A 55 -4.24 3.50 -16.78
N VAL A 56 -4.53 3.78 -18.08
CA VAL A 56 -4.16 3.07 -19.37
C VAL A 56 -3.68 3.99 -20.58
N SER A 57 -2.39 4.37 -20.78
CA SER A 57 -1.89 5.38 -21.76
C SER A 57 -1.75 4.88 -23.18
N SER A 58 -1.80 5.89 -24.02
CA SER A 58 -1.69 5.85 -25.47
C SER A 58 -0.27 6.02 -25.99
N ASP A 59 0.65 6.64 -25.24
CA ASP A 59 1.92 7.17 -25.80
C ASP A 59 3.21 6.50 -25.31
N GLY A 60 3.17 5.75 -24.21
CA GLY A 60 4.35 5.11 -23.61
C GLY A 60 4.98 5.86 -22.43
N PHE A 61 4.38 6.96 -21.97
CA PHE A 61 4.85 7.76 -20.83
C PHE A 61 3.83 7.81 -19.69
N VAL A 62 4.33 8.23 -18.51
CA VAL A 62 3.55 8.50 -17.30
C VAL A 62 3.28 9.99 -17.22
N HIS A 63 2.05 10.39 -16.94
CA HIS A 63 1.59 11.77 -16.95
C HIS A 63 1.22 12.32 -15.57
N PHE A 64 1.20 13.65 -15.46
CA PHE A 64 0.54 14.32 -14.35
C PHE A 64 -0.97 14.09 -14.40
N GLY A 65 -1.51 13.50 -13.34
CA GLY A 65 -2.90 13.04 -13.23
C GLY A 65 -3.02 11.52 -13.10
N ASP A 66 -2.03 10.75 -13.58
CA ASP A 66 -2.11 9.29 -13.63
C ASP A 66 -2.22 8.64 -12.25
N THR A 67 -3.11 7.66 -12.15
CA THR A 67 -3.28 6.77 -11.00
C THR A 67 -2.45 5.49 -11.20
N VAL A 68 -1.44 5.31 -10.37
CA VAL A 68 -0.38 4.29 -10.49
C VAL A 68 -0.16 3.53 -9.18
N LEU A 69 0.46 2.36 -9.23
CA LEU A 69 1.12 1.73 -8.07
C LEU A 69 2.63 1.99 -8.15
N LEU A 70 3.29 2.00 -7.00
CA LEU A 70 4.76 2.03 -6.91
C LEU A 70 5.23 0.69 -6.35
N MET A 71 5.93 -0.10 -7.16
CA MET A 71 6.46 -1.41 -6.75
C MET A 71 7.96 -1.32 -6.48
N ASN A 72 8.42 -1.87 -5.36
CA ASN A 72 9.82 -2.26 -5.19
C ASN A 72 9.93 -3.75 -5.54
N PRO A 73 10.60 -4.14 -6.64
CA PRO A 73 10.80 -5.54 -6.98
C PRO A 73 11.78 -6.22 -6.01
N ASP A 74 11.64 -7.53 -5.77
CA ASP A 74 12.71 -8.31 -5.12
C ASP A 74 13.76 -8.70 -6.18
N SER A 75 15.02 -8.34 -5.95
CA SER A 75 16.11 -8.54 -6.92
C SER A 75 16.42 -10.01 -7.24
N LYS A 76 15.82 -10.96 -6.52
CA LYS A 76 16.06 -12.40 -6.66
C LYS A 76 15.16 -13.09 -7.69
N SER A 77 15.25 -12.67 -8.95
CA SER A 77 14.61 -13.38 -10.06
C SER A 77 15.40 -13.40 -11.38
N SER A 78 16.62 -13.96 -11.38
CA SER A 78 17.08 -14.89 -12.43
C SER A 78 18.54 -15.33 -12.28
N ASP A 79 19.46 -14.38 -12.04
CA ASP A 79 20.89 -14.59 -12.29
C ASP A 79 21.76 -14.32 -11.06
N LEU A 80 22.11 -15.38 -10.33
CA LEU A 80 23.48 -15.72 -9.88
C LEU A 80 23.45 -16.84 -8.83
N GLN A 81 24.10 -17.96 -9.15
CA GLN A 81 24.26 -19.09 -8.26
C GLN A 81 25.43 -18.84 -7.30
N GLY A 82 25.15 -18.28 -6.11
CA GLY A 82 26.14 -18.12 -5.06
C GLY A 82 25.70 -17.19 -3.93
N THR A 83 25.91 -17.62 -2.68
CA THR A 83 25.79 -16.80 -1.46
C THR A 83 24.52 -15.97 -1.32
N SER A 84 23.38 -16.64 -1.11
CA SER A 84 22.31 -16.02 -0.32
C SER A 84 22.20 -16.72 1.03
N GLU A 85 22.31 -15.94 2.11
CA GLU A 85 21.78 -16.32 3.42
C GLU A 85 20.32 -16.79 3.25
N GLU A 86 19.91 -17.76 4.07
CA GLU A 86 18.56 -18.33 4.07
C GLU A 86 17.53 -17.27 4.53
N ARG A 87 17.15 -16.36 3.63
CA ARG A 87 16.05 -15.41 3.86
C ARG A 87 14.76 -16.20 3.94
N ASP A 88 13.98 -15.96 4.98
CA ASP A 88 12.61 -16.46 5.16
C ASP A 88 11.82 -16.33 3.83
N PRO A 89 11.31 -17.44 3.25
CA PRO A 89 10.54 -17.40 2.00
C PRO A 89 9.34 -16.45 2.06
N GLU A 90 8.78 -16.21 3.25
CA GLU A 90 7.68 -15.28 3.45
C GLU A 90 8.10 -13.81 3.19
N MET A 91 9.38 -13.48 3.38
CA MET A 91 9.98 -12.16 3.12
C MET A 91 10.37 -11.92 1.66
N CYS A 92 10.27 -12.94 0.80
CA CYS A 92 10.67 -12.88 -0.61
C CYS A 92 9.52 -12.42 -1.52
N GLY A 93 9.81 -11.61 -2.53
CA GLY A 93 8.85 -11.20 -3.57
C GLY A 93 8.50 -9.71 -3.58
N ASP A 94 7.79 -9.28 -4.62
CA ASP A 94 7.55 -7.87 -4.90
C ASP A 94 6.59 -7.22 -3.91
N VAL A 95 6.81 -5.94 -3.62
CA VAL A 95 6.00 -5.17 -2.68
C VAL A 95 5.58 -3.84 -3.30
N THR A 96 4.35 -3.40 -3.04
CA THR A 96 3.89 -2.07 -3.44
C THR A 96 3.89 -1.11 -2.26
N LEU A 97 4.16 0.17 -2.52
CA LEU A 97 3.97 1.24 -1.55
C LEU A 97 2.49 1.28 -1.17
N ALA A 98 2.19 1.43 0.12
CA ALA A 98 0.85 1.59 0.63
C ALA A 98 0.81 2.68 1.70
N VAL A 99 -0.33 3.34 1.81
CA VAL A 99 -0.60 4.28 2.90
C VAL A 99 -0.88 3.48 4.16
N ASP A 100 -0.10 3.73 5.21
CA ASP A 100 -0.36 3.17 6.53
C ASP A 100 -1.64 3.78 7.11
N MET A 101 -2.18 3.19 8.18
CA MET A 101 -3.27 3.80 8.93
C MET A 101 -3.11 3.67 10.42
N GLU A 102 -3.44 4.76 11.10
CA GLU A 102 -3.26 4.86 12.53
C GLU A 102 -4.40 4.12 13.23
N GLU A 103 -4.11 2.88 13.66
CA GLU A 103 -5.08 1.98 14.31
C GLU A 103 -5.73 2.62 15.55
N VAL A 104 -5.05 3.56 16.20
CA VAL A 104 -5.56 4.38 17.32
C VAL A 104 -6.87 5.08 16.95
N SER A 105 -7.04 5.51 15.70
CA SER A 105 -8.25 6.19 15.21
C SER A 105 -9.51 5.31 15.19
N LEU A 106 -9.36 3.97 15.18
CA LEU A 106 -10.50 3.05 15.29
C LEU A 106 -11.19 3.14 16.66
N TYR A 107 -10.40 3.40 17.71
CA TYR A 107 -10.81 3.43 19.11
C TYR A 107 -11.27 4.82 19.57
N SER A 108 -10.97 5.88 18.81
CA SER A 108 -11.46 7.24 19.09
C SER A 108 -12.86 7.46 18.50
N ASP A 109 -13.62 8.41 19.03
CA ASP A 109 -14.90 8.84 18.43
C ASP A 109 -14.72 9.91 17.33
N GLU A 110 -13.48 10.20 16.95
CA GLU A 110 -13.14 11.16 15.90
C GLU A 110 -13.31 10.56 14.49
N PRO A 111 -13.42 11.39 13.44
CA PRO A 111 -13.39 10.91 12.07
C PRO A 111 -12.05 10.22 11.77
N LEU A 112 -12.11 9.02 11.20
CA LEU A 112 -10.95 8.23 10.77
C LEU A 112 -9.97 9.09 9.97
N GLN A 113 -8.81 9.38 10.56
CA GLN A 113 -7.73 10.06 9.89
C GLN A 113 -6.86 9.03 9.16
N ILE A 114 -6.51 9.34 7.92
CA ILE A 114 -5.50 8.57 7.18
C ILE A 114 -4.15 8.91 7.82
N SER A 115 -3.37 7.89 8.22
CA SER A 115 -2.01 8.10 8.73
C SER A 115 -1.16 8.72 7.64
N ARG A 116 -0.20 9.55 8.03
CA ARG A 116 0.83 10.07 7.11
C ARG A 116 1.99 9.08 6.92
N GLY A 117 1.93 7.92 7.57
CA GLY A 117 2.88 6.84 7.38
C GLY A 117 2.73 6.14 6.04
N LEU A 118 3.79 5.49 5.60
CA LEU A 118 3.82 4.63 4.43
C LEU A 118 4.37 3.27 4.84
N SER A 119 3.73 2.21 4.37
CA SER A 119 4.20 0.82 4.48
C SER A 119 4.48 0.27 3.08
N ALA A 120 5.15 -0.88 3.00
CA ALA A 120 5.26 -1.64 1.77
C ALA A 120 4.54 -2.99 1.93
N VAL A 121 3.54 -3.24 1.10
CA VAL A 121 2.64 -4.40 1.19
C VAL A 121 2.94 -5.41 0.08
N LYS A 122 2.88 -6.71 0.42
CA LYS A 122 3.05 -7.83 -0.52
C LYS A 122 1.75 -8.10 -1.32
N SER A 123 1.27 -7.09 -2.04
CA SER A 123 0.16 -7.19 -2.99
C SER A 123 0.42 -6.25 -4.17
N VAL A 124 0.06 -6.71 -5.36
CA VAL A 124 0.11 -5.94 -6.62
C VAL A 124 -1.30 -5.54 -7.09
N ASP A 125 -2.34 -5.89 -6.32
CA ASP A 125 -3.72 -5.57 -6.63
C ASP A 125 -3.99 -4.08 -6.40
N PRO A 126 -4.57 -3.36 -7.37
CA PRO A 126 -4.81 -1.93 -7.21
C PRO A 126 -6.01 -1.66 -6.31
N MET A 127 -5.73 -1.00 -5.18
CA MET A 127 -6.66 -0.71 -4.10
C MET A 127 -6.54 0.75 -3.66
N GLY A 128 -7.52 1.25 -2.91
CA GLY A 128 -7.51 2.63 -2.38
C GLY A 128 -6.30 2.98 -1.51
N ARG A 129 -5.56 1.98 -1.03
CA ARG A 129 -4.38 2.13 -0.15
C ARG A 129 -3.04 2.24 -0.87
N ASN A 130 -2.88 1.57 -2.01
CA ASN A 130 -1.61 1.46 -2.74
C ASN A 130 -1.63 2.17 -4.11
N ALA A 131 -2.79 2.68 -4.54
CA ALA A 131 -2.92 3.56 -5.69
C ALA A 131 -2.63 5.02 -5.33
N PHE A 132 -1.71 5.64 -6.07
CA PHE A 132 -1.30 7.04 -5.93
C PHE A 132 -1.50 7.79 -7.25
N CYS A 133 -1.93 9.05 -7.17
CA CYS A 133 -1.94 9.97 -8.30
C CYS A 133 -0.63 10.76 -8.37
N ILE A 134 -0.08 10.94 -9.57
CA ILE A 134 1.10 11.78 -9.79
C ILE A 134 0.66 13.23 -9.99
N VAL A 135 0.98 14.10 -9.03
CA VAL A 135 0.52 15.50 -8.98
C VAL A 135 1.68 16.44 -9.30
N SER A 136 1.43 17.42 -10.18
CA SER A 136 2.41 18.47 -10.50
C SER A 136 2.60 19.44 -9.33
N VAL A 137 3.86 19.78 -9.05
CA VAL A 137 4.23 20.84 -8.09
C VAL A 137 4.41 22.19 -8.81
N ASP A 138 4.96 22.15 -10.02
CA ASP A 138 5.46 23.32 -10.75
C ASP A 138 4.39 23.97 -11.65
N GLY A 139 3.14 23.49 -11.61
CA GLY A 139 2.03 24.00 -12.41
C GLY A 139 1.94 23.46 -13.84
N SER A 140 2.67 22.37 -14.15
CA SER A 140 2.48 21.60 -15.39
C SER A 140 1.03 21.18 -15.57
N ALA A 141 0.57 21.14 -16.82
CA ALA A 141 -0.80 20.78 -17.13
C ALA A 141 -1.07 19.29 -16.86
N MET A 142 -2.31 18.96 -16.49
CA MET A 142 -2.75 17.58 -16.38
C MET A 142 -2.68 16.93 -17.77
N GLY A 143 -2.13 15.71 -17.85
CA GLY A 143 -1.82 15.06 -19.11
C GLY A 143 -0.47 15.47 -19.75
N GLU A 144 0.40 16.22 -19.06
CA GLU A 144 1.81 16.37 -19.50
C GLU A 144 2.68 15.21 -19.00
N PRO A 145 3.60 14.67 -19.83
CA PRO A 145 4.45 13.54 -19.45
C PRO A 145 5.52 13.96 -18.43
N LEU A 146 5.60 13.20 -17.33
CA LEU A 146 6.58 13.36 -16.26
C LEU A 146 7.99 13.09 -16.78
N ARG A 147 8.93 13.97 -16.42
CA ARG A 147 10.34 13.89 -16.88
C ARG A 147 11.29 13.60 -15.73
N TYR A 148 12.40 12.92 -16.03
CA TYR A 148 13.49 12.73 -15.08
C TYR A 148 14.03 14.07 -14.56
N GLY A 149 14.22 14.16 -13.24
CA GLY A 149 14.64 15.38 -12.55
C GLY A 149 13.53 16.41 -12.32
N GLN A 150 12.29 16.15 -12.73
CA GLN A 150 11.14 17.01 -12.43
C GLN A 150 10.54 16.67 -11.06
N ASN A 151 10.09 17.69 -10.32
CA ASN A 151 9.45 17.50 -9.03
C ASN A 151 7.97 17.12 -9.20
N PHE A 152 7.52 16.15 -8.42
CA PHE A 152 6.12 15.73 -8.35
C PHE A 152 5.74 15.37 -6.91
N VAL A 153 4.44 15.29 -6.64
CA VAL A 153 3.88 14.83 -5.36
C VAL A 153 3.02 13.60 -5.61
N LEU A 154 3.10 12.63 -4.70
CA LEU A 154 2.19 11.49 -4.67
C LEU A 154 0.94 11.86 -3.88
N GLY A 155 -0.20 11.90 -4.55
CA GLY A 155 -1.51 12.20 -3.95
C GLY A 155 -2.37 10.96 -3.78
N THR A 156 -3.15 10.89 -2.71
CA THR A 156 -4.11 9.80 -2.47
C THR A 156 -5.51 10.25 -2.88
N LYS A 157 -5.98 9.87 -4.07
CA LYS A 157 -7.38 10.07 -4.48
C LYS A 157 -7.78 9.09 -5.60
N GLY A 158 -9.06 8.74 -5.66
CA GLY A 158 -9.52 7.72 -6.60
C GLY A 158 -9.99 8.26 -7.95
N GLY A 159 -9.39 7.74 -9.02
CA GLY A 159 -10.06 7.45 -10.30
C GLY A 159 -9.76 8.37 -11.48
N ILE A 160 -9.16 7.77 -12.53
CA ILE A 160 -9.14 8.06 -14.00
C ILE A 160 -7.69 8.07 -14.58
N SER A 161 -7.50 7.54 -15.81
CA SER A 161 -6.48 7.75 -16.92
C SER A 161 -5.08 8.41 -16.66
N ASP A 162 -3.93 8.03 -17.28
CA ASP A 162 -3.56 6.96 -18.25
C ASP A 162 -2.03 6.47 -18.32
N LYS A 163 -1.74 5.13 -18.21
CA LYS A 163 -0.49 4.24 -18.23
C LYS A 163 0.56 4.21 -19.37
N LEU A 164 1.85 4.40 -19.07
CA LEU A 164 2.92 3.39 -19.25
C LEU A 164 4.24 3.96 -18.76
N SER A 165 4.93 3.26 -17.86
CA SER A 165 6.36 2.97 -18.05
C SER A 165 6.79 1.86 -17.09
N GLU A 166 7.20 0.71 -17.63
CA GLU A 166 8.03 -0.22 -16.84
C GLU A 166 9.44 0.36 -16.82
N THR A 167 9.69 1.28 -15.90
CA THR A 167 11.03 1.83 -15.71
C THR A 167 11.41 1.84 -14.25
N LYS A 168 12.61 1.32 -13.97
CA LYS A 168 13.26 1.44 -12.68
C LYS A 168 13.64 2.89 -12.46
N ILE A 169 12.97 3.52 -11.52
CA ILE A 169 13.19 4.90 -11.08
C ILE A 169 13.74 4.90 -9.65
N ILE A 170 14.40 5.99 -9.30
CA ILE A 170 14.74 6.33 -7.92
C ILE A 170 13.88 7.53 -7.53
N ILE A 171 13.13 7.41 -6.43
CA ILE A 171 12.32 8.51 -5.90
C ILE A 171 13.14 9.21 -4.83
N THR A 172 13.74 10.35 -5.18
CA THR A 172 14.54 11.15 -4.25
C THR A 172 13.69 12.24 -3.61
N HIS A 173 13.64 12.27 -2.27
CA HIS A 173 13.00 13.35 -1.53
C HIS A 173 13.80 14.66 -1.70
N CYS A 174 13.25 15.60 -2.46
CA CYS A 174 13.93 16.79 -2.96
C CYS A 174 14.60 17.66 -1.89
N TYR A 175 14.06 17.72 -0.67
CA TYR A 175 14.62 18.53 0.41
C TYR A 175 15.80 17.88 1.14
N THR A 176 15.77 16.55 1.33
CA THR A 176 16.83 15.83 2.07
C THR A 176 17.86 15.15 1.17
N ASN A 177 17.61 15.12 -0.14
CA ASN A 177 18.37 14.37 -1.14
C ASN A 177 18.57 12.89 -0.73
N ARG A 178 17.50 12.30 -0.19
CA ARG A 178 17.46 10.89 0.22
C ARG A 178 16.44 10.10 -0.60
N ASN A 179 16.83 8.91 -0.99
CA ASN A 179 16.05 8.01 -1.84
C ASN A 179 15.04 7.22 -1.00
N LEU A 180 13.84 7.03 -1.54
CA LEU A 180 12.82 6.15 -0.96
C LEU A 180 13.32 4.70 -1.01
N ALA A 181 13.20 3.97 0.09
CA ALA A 181 13.77 2.64 0.24
C ALA A 181 12.84 1.67 0.98
N VAL A 182 12.89 0.39 0.60
CA VAL A 182 12.35 -0.72 1.40
C VAL A 182 13.52 -1.59 1.87
N PRO A 183 13.96 -1.51 3.14
CA PRO A 183 15.12 -2.27 3.62
C PRO A 183 14.91 -3.79 3.65
N ARG A 184 13.66 -4.25 3.73
CA ARG A 184 13.24 -5.67 3.84
C ARG A 184 13.84 -6.43 5.05
N THR A 185 14.42 -5.71 6.01
CA THR A 185 15.00 -6.26 7.26
C THR A 185 13.99 -6.45 8.38
N PHE A 186 12.94 -5.64 8.40
CA PHE A 186 11.91 -5.66 9.44
C PHE A 186 10.52 -5.64 8.81
N CYS A 187 9.60 -6.36 9.44
CA CYS A 187 8.19 -6.41 9.06
C CYS A 187 7.32 -6.17 10.29
N VAL A 188 6.21 -5.47 10.09
CA VAL A 188 5.16 -5.25 11.08
C VAL A 188 3.95 -6.12 10.71
N TRP A 189 3.28 -6.66 11.74
CA TRP A 189 1.94 -7.22 11.59
C TRP A 189 0.93 -6.10 11.84
N SER A 190 0.16 -5.74 10.82
CA SER A 190 -0.97 -4.81 10.92
C SER A 190 -2.29 -5.54 10.63
N HIS A 191 -3.41 -4.82 10.73
CA HIS A 191 -4.72 -5.32 10.28
C HIS A 191 -4.77 -5.67 8.77
N PHE A 192 -3.75 -5.29 8.00
CA PHE A 192 -3.62 -5.57 6.55
C PHE A 192 -2.70 -6.76 6.26
N GLY A 193 -2.12 -7.39 7.29
CA GLY A 193 -1.21 -8.52 7.17
C GLY A 193 0.24 -8.15 7.51
N ARG A 194 1.20 -8.82 6.85
CA ARG A 194 2.64 -8.62 7.05
C ARG A 194 3.13 -7.52 6.09
N GLU A 195 3.62 -6.42 6.64
CA GLU A 195 4.04 -5.23 5.90
C GLU A 195 5.48 -4.84 6.23
N PHE A 196 6.18 -4.20 5.30
CA PHE A 196 7.55 -3.74 5.48
C PHE A 196 7.63 -2.25 5.79
N GLU A 197 8.66 -1.87 6.55
CA GLU A 197 8.98 -0.46 6.80
C GLU A 197 9.49 0.22 5.52
N VAL A 198 9.05 1.46 5.30
CA VAL A 198 9.50 2.32 4.18
C VAL A 198 10.24 3.52 4.76
N ILE A 199 11.46 3.78 4.28
CA ILE A 199 12.34 4.83 4.81
C ILE A 199 12.96 5.69 3.70
N CYS A 200 13.52 6.84 4.06
CA CYS A 200 14.36 7.64 3.17
C CYS A 200 15.84 7.42 3.48
N HIS A 201 16.51 6.56 2.70
CA HIS A 201 17.91 6.17 2.86
C HIS A 201 18.58 5.87 1.52
N ASN A 202 19.86 6.20 1.37
CA ASN A 202 20.64 5.95 0.16
C ASN A 202 21.49 4.70 0.40
N TYR A 203 20.95 3.53 0.06
CA TYR A 203 21.72 2.30 0.04
C TYR A 203 22.60 2.33 -1.21
N LEU A 204 23.91 2.28 -1.03
CA LEU A 204 24.90 2.39 -2.09
C LEU A 204 25.87 1.20 -2.02
N ASP A 205 26.14 0.61 -3.18
CA ASP A 205 27.12 -0.47 -3.32
C ASP A 205 28.58 0.03 -3.22
N SER A 206 29.54 -0.89 -3.39
CA SER A 206 30.98 -0.56 -3.41
C SER A 206 31.41 0.40 -4.53
N HIS A 207 30.58 0.57 -5.57
CA HIS A 207 30.79 1.48 -6.70
C HIS A 207 30.04 2.81 -6.56
N ARG A 208 29.31 3.01 -5.44
CA ARG A 208 28.45 4.16 -5.15
C ARG A 208 27.22 4.26 -6.06
N VAL A 209 26.75 3.12 -6.56
CA VAL A 209 25.47 2.97 -7.29
C VAL A 209 24.39 2.54 -6.30
N GLU A 210 23.16 3.02 -6.47
CA GLU A 210 22.02 2.63 -5.64
C GLU A 210 21.74 1.12 -5.65
N GLU A 211 21.38 0.57 -4.49
CA GLU A 211 20.98 -0.83 -4.33
C GLU A 211 19.51 -1.08 -4.74
N ASP A 212 19.15 -2.36 -4.88
CA ASP A 212 17.79 -2.84 -5.17
C ASP A 212 16.69 -2.28 -4.25
N LYS A 213 17.01 -2.08 -2.97
CA LYS A 213 16.16 -1.43 -1.96
C LYS A 213 15.66 -0.05 -2.39
N ASN A 214 16.39 0.65 -3.25
CA ASN A 214 16.08 2.01 -3.72
C ASN A 214 15.42 2.07 -5.10
N TYR A 215 15.32 0.96 -5.83
CA TYR A 215 14.64 0.94 -7.14
C TYR A 215 13.14 0.76 -6.98
N TRP A 216 12.38 1.58 -7.70
CA TRP A 216 10.93 1.52 -7.77
C TRP A 216 10.50 1.42 -9.23
N GLU A 217 9.39 0.73 -9.50
CA GLU A 217 8.78 0.61 -10.81
C GLU A 217 7.35 1.16 -10.74
N ILE A 218 6.97 1.98 -11.72
CA ILE A 218 5.62 2.55 -11.80
C ILE A 218 4.71 1.53 -12.50
N ILE A 219 3.78 0.93 -11.77
CA ILE A 219 2.81 -0.02 -12.34
C ILE A 219 1.49 0.69 -12.62
N THR A 220 0.89 0.34 -13.74
CA THR A 220 -0.35 0.91 -14.27
C THR A 220 -1.18 -0.24 -14.89
N ARG A 221 -2.42 0.00 -15.36
CA ARG A 221 -3.32 -1.09 -15.82
C ARG A 221 -2.93 -1.62 -17.20
N ASN A 222 -3.17 -2.91 -17.47
CA ASN A 222 -2.97 -3.51 -18.78
C ASN A 222 -4.00 -2.98 -19.82
N PRO A 223 -3.61 -2.53 -21.03
CA PRO A 223 -4.54 -2.16 -22.12
C PRO A 223 -5.16 -3.36 -22.84
N GLY A 224 -4.86 -4.59 -22.40
CA GLY A 224 -5.52 -5.78 -22.92
C GLY A 224 -7.00 -5.82 -22.52
N PRO A 225 -7.81 -6.70 -23.13
CA PRO A 225 -9.19 -6.91 -22.73
C PRO A 225 -9.35 -7.59 -21.36
N GLU A 226 -8.25 -8.02 -20.75
CA GLU A 226 -8.22 -8.65 -19.42
C GLU A 226 -7.86 -7.64 -18.33
N ASP A 227 -8.57 -7.74 -17.22
CA ASP A 227 -8.65 -6.73 -16.16
C ASP A 227 -7.48 -6.86 -15.17
N GLY A 228 -6.26 -6.83 -15.70
CA GLY A 228 -5.00 -7.18 -15.02
C GLY A 228 -3.96 -6.05 -14.93
N THR A 229 -2.87 -6.31 -14.22
CA THR A 229 -1.74 -5.36 -14.08
C THR A 229 -0.71 -5.53 -15.21
N MET A 230 0.27 -4.61 -15.34
CA MET A 230 1.34 -4.77 -16.35
C MET A 230 2.14 -6.08 -16.20
N LEU A 231 2.34 -6.53 -14.95
CA LEU A 231 3.15 -7.71 -14.59
C LEU A 231 2.69 -9.02 -15.25
N GLU A 232 1.41 -9.09 -15.65
CA GLU A 232 0.81 -10.28 -16.26
C GLU A 232 1.10 -10.39 -17.77
N ARG A 233 1.71 -9.38 -18.40
CA ARG A 233 2.14 -9.50 -19.80
C ARG A 233 3.35 -10.43 -19.92
N HIS A 234 3.23 -11.45 -20.77
CA HIS A 234 4.39 -12.16 -21.28
C HIS A 234 5.40 -11.17 -21.88
N LYS A 235 6.66 -11.24 -21.44
CA LYS A 235 7.77 -10.45 -22.00
C LYS A 235 7.72 -10.51 -23.52
N ALA A 236 7.67 -9.35 -24.17
CA ALA A 236 7.78 -9.29 -25.63
C ALA A 236 9.10 -9.95 -26.04
N PHE A 237 9.02 -10.96 -26.92
CA PHE A 237 10.21 -11.45 -27.59
C PHE A 237 10.82 -10.28 -28.39
N PRO A 238 12.15 -10.11 -28.40
CA PRO A 238 12.77 -9.08 -29.23
C PRO A 238 12.45 -9.35 -30.71
N GLU A 239 11.55 -8.55 -31.30
CA GLU A 239 11.31 -8.53 -32.74
C GLU A 239 12.52 -7.91 -33.43
N GLY A 240 13.56 -8.73 -33.63
CA GLY A 240 14.88 -8.23 -34.03
C GLY A 240 15.78 -9.20 -34.79
N TYR A 241 15.35 -10.44 -35.06
CA TYR A 241 16.05 -11.35 -35.98
C TYR A 241 15.10 -12.23 -36.79
N LYS A 242 14.72 -11.73 -37.97
CA LYS A 242 14.54 -12.60 -39.14
C LYS A 242 15.74 -12.39 -40.04
N ASN A 243 16.53 -13.44 -40.18
CA ASN A 243 17.65 -13.48 -41.10
C ASN A 243 17.15 -13.51 -42.55
N GLU A 244 18.09 -13.21 -43.45
CA GLU A 244 18.08 -13.31 -44.92
C GLU A 244 16.99 -14.19 -45.57
#